data_AF-X1UJF9-F1
#
_entry.id   AF-X1UJF9-F1
#
_cell.length_a   1.000
_cell.length_b   1.000
_cell.length_c   1.000
_cell.angle_alpha   90.00
_cell.angle_beta   90.00
_cell.angle_gamma   90.00
#
_symmetry.space_group_name_H-M   'P 1'
#
loop_
_entity.id
_entity.type
_entity.pdbx_description
1 polymer ?
#
loop_
_entity_poly.entity_id
_entity_poly.type
_entity_poly.pdbx_seq_one_letter_code
_entity_poly.pdbx_strand_id
1 'polypeptide(L)'
;MILPFGVQLPQRVGISLNTMELDLKYRGRVATDKEVSYVNNYISAHPGYSRTKISQELCKHWNWRYSNGSLQEQVCRSYLLELEKTGYIELPPRKQTPNNPLANRKRPKKIEINVIPISTTLSSLEAISIKQVRRTNQEQLLDILF
;
A
#
# COMPACT_ATOMS: atom_id res chain seq x y z
N MET A 1 51.26 -36.78 -19.18
CA MET A 1 50.72 -35.40 -19.26
C MET A 1 49.97 -35.38 -20.59
N ILE A 2 48.65 -35.42 -20.73
CA ILE A 2 47.52 -34.78 -20.04
C ILE A 2 46.29 -35.72 -20.22
N LEU A 3 45.42 -35.84 -19.21
CA LEU A 3 44.15 -36.59 -19.24
C LEU A 3 43.04 -35.76 -19.93
N PRO A 4 42.08 -36.35 -20.67
CA PRO A 4 40.86 -35.66 -21.06
C PRO A 4 39.82 -35.76 -19.93
N PHE A 5 39.38 -34.60 -19.44
CA PHE A 5 38.27 -34.49 -18.48
C PHE A 5 36.94 -34.69 -19.21
N GLY A 6 36.34 -35.88 -19.03
CA GLY A 6 34.94 -36.15 -19.29
C GLY A 6 34.29 -36.59 -17.98
N VAL A 7 33.66 -35.67 -17.25
CA VAL A 7 32.69 -35.99 -16.20
C VAL A 7 31.56 -34.97 -16.28
N GLN A 8 30.50 -35.36 -16.97
CA GLN A 8 29.20 -34.69 -16.90
C GLN A 8 28.62 -34.94 -15.50
N LEU A 9 28.49 -33.89 -14.69
CA LEU A 9 27.79 -33.96 -13.41
C LEU A 9 26.30 -34.29 -13.66
N PRO A 10 25.68 -35.17 -12.86
CA PRO A 10 24.26 -35.47 -13.00
C PRO A 10 23.44 -34.21 -12.70
N GLN A 11 22.64 -33.80 -13.69
CA GLN A 11 21.61 -32.78 -13.53
C GLN A 11 20.69 -33.22 -12.38
N ARG A 12 20.71 -32.48 -11.26
CA ARG A 12 19.71 -32.65 -10.20
C ARG A 12 18.35 -32.41 -10.83
N VAL A 13 17.51 -33.45 -10.88
CA VAL A 13 16.08 -33.33 -11.16
C VAL A 13 15.47 -32.55 -10.00
N GLY A 14 15.48 -31.22 -10.13
CA GLY A 14 14.69 -30.35 -9.28
C GLY A 14 13.24 -30.51 -9.69
N ILE A 15 12.40 -30.97 -8.78
CA ILE A 15 10.95 -31.01 -8.96
C ILE A 15 10.49 -29.57 -9.21
N SER A 16 10.19 -29.23 -10.46
CA SER A 16 9.56 -27.94 -10.80
C SER A 16 8.13 -27.97 -10.28
N LEU A 17 7.92 -27.46 -9.06
CA LEU A 17 6.59 -26.99 -8.67
C LEU A 17 6.30 -25.78 -9.57
N ASN A 18 5.54 -25.97 -10.64
CA ASN A 18 5.10 -24.86 -11.49
C ASN A 18 4.26 -23.92 -10.62
N THR A 19 4.78 -22.74 -10.33
CA THR A 19 4.00 -21.67 -9.67
C THR A 19 2.91 -21.23 -10.65
N MET A 20 1.65 -21.29 -10.24
CA MET A 20 0.53 -20.77 -11.02
C MET A 20 0.26 -19.33 -10.63
N GLU A 21 0.14 -18.47 -11.64
CA GLU A 21 -0.35 -17.11 -11.48
C GLU A 21 -1.87 -17.13 -11.30
N LEU A 22 -2.36 -16.32 -10.38
CA LEU A 22 -3.78 -16.17 -10.07
C LEU A 22 -4.36 -14.94 -10.78
N ASP A 23 -5.68 -14.90 -10.92
CA ASP A 23 -6.40 -13.74 -11.47
C ASP A 23 -6.57 -12.63 -10.42
N LEU A 24 -5.44 -12.22 -9.82
CA LEU A 24 -5.38 -11.06 -8.93
C LEU A 24 -4.11 -10.27 -9.22
N LYS A 25 -4.31 -9.05 -9.72
CA LYS A 25 -3.24 -8.07 -9.90
C LYS A 25 -3.32 -7.00 -8.81
N TYR A 26 -2.25 -6.87 -8.02
CA TYR A 26 -2.13 -5.87 -6.97
C TYR A 26 -0.87 -5.03 -7.17
N ARG A 27 -1.05 -3.71 -7.39
CA ARG A 27 0.05 -2.74 -7.60
C ARG A 27 1.11 -3.19 -8.62
N GLY A 28 0.65 -3.76 -9.73
CA GLY A 28 1.54 -4.23 -10.81
C GLY A 28 2.11 -5.63 -10.62
N ARG A 29 1.84 -6.30 -9.50
CA ARG A 29 2.21 -7.70 -9.26
C ARG A 29 1.02 -8.62 -9.46
N VAL A 30 1.28 -9.84 -9.93
CA VAL A 30 0.26 -10.90 -10.01
C VAL A 30 0.46 -11.83 -8.82
N ALA A 31 -0.62 -12.14 -8.11
CA ALA A 31 -0.58 -13.09 -6.99
C ALA A 31 -0.30 -14.50 -7.50
N THR A 32 0.37 -15.31 -6.70
CA THR A 32 0.67 -16.70 -7.06
C THR A 32 0.06 -17.70 -6.09
N ASP A 33 -0.20 -18.92 -6.57
CA ASP A 33 -0.67 -20.05 -5.78
C ASP A 33 0.26 -20.37 -4.59
N LYS A 34 1.58 -20.28 -4.79
CA LYS A 34 2.59 -20.47 -3.75
C LYS A 34 2.53 -19.39 -2.69
N GLU A 35 2.39 -18.13 -3.09
CA GLU A 35 2.23 -17.02 -2.14
C GLU A 35 0.94 -17.21 -1.32
N VAL A 36 -0.18 -17.55 -1.96
CA VAL A 36 -1.46 -17.80 -1.27
C VAL A 36 -1.36 -18.98 -0.31
N SER A 37 -0.76 -20.09 -0.75
CA SER A 37 -0.55 -21.27 0.08
C SER A 37 0.31 -20.95 1.30
N TYR A 38 1.37 -20.15 1.10
CA TYR A 38 2.22 -19.69 2.21
C TYR A 38 1.43 -18.85 3.21
N VAL A 39 0.62 -17.90 2.74
CA VAL A 39 -0.22 -17.06 3.60
C VAL A 39 -1.22 -17.90 4.40
N ASN A 40 -1.93 -18.82 3.75
CA ASN A 40 -2.88 -19.71 4.44
C ASN A 40 -2.20 -20.57 5.50
N ASN A 41 -1.04 -21.16 5.19
CA ASN A 41 -0.26 -21.92 6.16
C ASN A 41 0.20 -21.06 7.32
N TYR A 42 0.64 -19.82 7.05
CA TYR A 42 1.09 -18.89 8.08
C TYR A 42 -0.04 -18.50 9.03
N ILE A 43 -1.24 -18.22 8.50
CA ILE A 43 -2.43 -17.89 9.29
C ILE A 43 -2.84 -19.07 10.16
N SER A 44 -2.94 -20.27 9.58
CA SER A 44 -3.32 -21.50 10.30
C SER A 44 -2.35 -21.87 11.41
N ALA A 45 -1.05 -21.62 11.22
CA ALA A 45 -0.04 -21.85 12.25
C ALA A 45 -0.10 -20.84 13.42
N HIS A 46 -0.80 -19.71 13.27
CA HIS A 46 -0.82 -18.62 14.26
C HIS A 46 -2.24 -18.09 14.56
N PRO A 47 -3.16 -18.92 15.06
CA PRO A 47 -4.57 -18.54 15.27
C PRO A 47 -4.74 -17.37 16.26
N GLY A 48 -3.79 -17.15 17.18
CA GLY A 48 -3.83 -16.04 18.14
C GLY A 48 -3.46 -14.67 17.56
N TYR A 49 -2.81 -14.63 16.38
CA TYR A 49 -2.29 -13.39 15.83
C TYR A 49 -3.40 -12.48 15.30
N SER A 50 -3.24 -11.17 15.51
CA SER A 50 -4.12 -10.18 14.89
C SER A 50 -3.78 -10.02 13.40
N ARG A 51 -4.74 -9.54 12.61
CA ARG A 51 -4.50 -9.18 11.18
C ARG A 51 -3.26 -8.28 11.02
N THR A 52 -3.02 -7.35 11.95
CA THR A 52 -1.86 -6.45 11.95
C THR A 52 -0.55 -7.21 12.16
N LYS A 53 -0.50 -8.11 13.14
CA LYS A 53 0.69 -8.92 13.41
C LYS A 53 1.02 -9.82 12.21
N ILE A 54 0.00 -10.45 11.62
CA ILE A 54 0.15 -11.26 10.40
C ILE A 54 0.70 -10.41 9.25
N SER A 55 0.13 -9.24 8.97
CA SER A 55 0.63 -8.37 7.91
C SER A 55 2.07 -7.92 8.14
N GLN A 56 2.47 -7.64 9.38
CA GLN A 56 3.85 -7.24 9.68
C GLN A 56 4.84 -8.39 9.47
N GLU A 57 4.52 -9.60 9.90
CA GLU A 57 5.42 -10.75 9.74
C GLU A 57 5.53 -11.20 8.27
N LEU A 58 4.41 -11.20 7.53
CA LEU A 58 4.44 -11.46 6.08
C LEU A 58 5.19 -10.37 5.31
N CYS A 59 5.01 -9.10 5.69
CA CYS A 59 5.75 -7.96 5.12
C CYS A 59 7.27 -8.10 5.35
N LYS A 60 7.69 -8.57 6.53
CA LYS A 60 9.10 -8.90 6.81
C LYS A 60 9.58 -10.08 5.98
N HIS A 61 8.80 -11.17 5.91
CA HIS A 61 9.15 -12.38 5.17
C HIS A 61 9.42 -12.08 3.69
N TRP A 62 8.56 -11.29 3.05
CA TRP A 62 8.75 -10.87 1.67
C TRP A 62 9.73 -9.70 1.50
N ASN A 63 10.29 -9.19 2.59
CA ASN A 63 11.15 -8.00 2.62
C ASN A 63 10.51 -6.76 1.95
N TRP A 64 9.21 -6.54 2.14
CA TRP A 64 8.50 -5.38 1.61
C TRP A 64 8.85 -4.15 2.46
N ARG A 65 9.93 -3.46 2.10
CA ARG A 65 10.44 -2.27 2.78
C ARG A 65 10.52 -1.08 1.84
N TYR A 66 10.37 0.12 2.38
CA TYR A 66 10.74 1.34 1.66
C TYR A 66 12.26 1.44 1.58
N SER A 67 12.77 2.38 0.77
CA SER A 67 14.21 2.65 0.64
C SER A 67 14.89 3.01 1.97
N ASN A 68 14.13 3.57 2.91
CA ASN A 68 14.59 3.89 4.27
C ASN A 68 14.56 2.70 5.25
N GLY A 69 14.24 1.49 4.78
CA GLY A 69 14.20 0.27 5.59
C GLY A 69 12.92 0.06 6.41
N SER A 70 12.02 1.04 6.48
CA SER A 70 10.73 0.87 7.17
C SER A 70 9.82 -0.09 6.41
N LEU A 71 9.01 -0.87 7.13
CA LEU A 71 8.09 -1.85 6.53
C LEU A 71 6.97 -1.14 5.77
N GLN A 72 6.64 -1.65 4.57
CA GLN A 72 5.47 -1.22 3.81
C GLN A 72 4.19 -1.89 4.35
N GLU A 73 3.94 -1.78 5.66
CA GLU A 73 2.88 -2.52 6.34
C GLU A 73 1.51 -2.26 5.70
N GLN A 74 1.21 -1.00 5.36
CA GLN A 74 -0.07 -0.63 4.74
C GLN A 74 -0.25 -1.28 3.35
N VAL A 75 0.84 -1.43 2.59
CA VAL A 75 0.82 -2.10 1.28
C VAL A 75 0.61 -3.61 1.47
N CYS A 76 1.35 -4.23 2.37
CA CYS A 76 1.18 -5.66 2.68
C CYS A 76 -0.23 -5.96 3.19
N ARG A 77 -0.74 -5.13 4.11
CA ARG A 77 -2.08 -5.31 4.66
C ARG A 77 -3.17 -5.17 3.60
N SER A 78 -3.08 -4.19 2.71
CA SER A 78 -4.07 -4.04 1.64
C SER A 78 -3.97 -5.16 0.59
N TYR A 79 -2.79 -5.71 0.35
CA TYR A 79 -2.65 -6.93 -0.47
C TYR A 79 -3.39 -8.12 0.14
N LEU A 80 -3.21 -8.38 1.43
CA LEU A 80 -3.92 -9.46 2.13
C LEU A 80 -5.44 -9.26 2.14
N LEU A 81 -5.91 -8.02 2.25
CA LEU A 81 -7.35 -7.72 2.17
C LEU A 81 -7.90 -7.99 0.76
N GLU A 82 -7.15 -7.71 -0.29
CA GLU A 82 -7.61 -8.03 -1.65
C GLU A 82 -7.62 -9.54 -1.90
N LEU A 83 -6.65 -10.28 -1.36
CA LEU A 83 -6.65 -11.76 -1.37
C LEU A 83 -7.86 -12.35 -0.61
N GLU A 84 -8.23 -11.78 0.54
CA GLU A 84 -9.43 -12.18 1.30
C GLU A 84 -10.70 -11.88 0.49
N LYS A 85 -10.77 -10.69 -0.11
CA LYS A 85 -11.91 -10.25 -0.91
C LYS A 85 -12.16 -11.11 -2.15
N THR A 86 -11.11 -11.62 -2.79
CA THR A 86 -11.23 -12.57 -3.91
C THR A 86 -11.40 -14.02 -3.46
N GLY A 87 -11.37 -14.30 -2.15
CA GLY A 87 -11.59 -15.63 -1.59
C GLY A 87 -10.37 -16.57 -1.62
N TYR A 88 -9.17 -16.06 -1.89
CA TYR A 88 -7.95 -16.89 -1.90
C TYR A 88 -7.45 -17.23 -0.50
N ILE A 89 -7.73 -16.37 0.49
CA ILE A 89 -7.35 -16.57 1.89
C ILE A 89 -8.50 -16.19 2.81
N GLU A 90 -8.46 -16.66 4.05
CA GLU A 90 -9.36 -16.20 5.11
C GLU A 90 -8.53 -15.55 6.24
N LEU A 91 -8.73 -14.25 6.47
CA LEU A 91 -8.03 -13.56 7.56
C LEU A 91 -8.79 -13.74 8.88
N PRO A 92 -8.07 -13.84 10.03
CA PRO A 92 -8.71 -13.97 11.33
C PRO A 92 -9.66 -12.80 11.60
N PRO A 93 -10.70 -12.96 12.42
CA PRO A 93 -11.70 -11.93 12.63
C PRO A 93 -11.08 -10.61 13.12
N ARG A 94 -11.68 -9.49 12.71
CA ARG A 94 -11.23 -8.17 13.12
C ARG A 94 -11.42 -7.99 14.62
N LYS A 95 -10.33 -7.79 15.37
CA LYS A 95 -10.39 -7.58 16.83
C LYS A 95 -10.90 -6.18 17.23
N GLN A 96 -10.58 -5.15 16.45
CA GLN A 96 -10.94 -3.76 16.76
C GLN A 96 -11.16 -2.93 15.49
N THR A 97 -12.12 -2.01 15.56
CA THR A 97 -12.36 -0.97 14.56
C THR A 97 -11.85 0.36 15.09
N PRO A 98 -10.65 0.85 14.69
CA PRO A 98 -10.23 2.18 15.08
C PRO A 98 -11.24 3.23 14.61
N ASN A 99 -11.42 4.25 15.45
CA ASN A 99 -12.22 5.41 15.09
C ASN A 99 -11.66 6.02 13.81
N ASN A 100 -12.51 6.27 12.82
CA ASN A 100 -12.12 7.00 11.62
C ASN A 100 -12.33 8.50 11.89
N PRO A 101 -11.27 9.30 12.18
CA PRO A 101 -11.42 10.72 12.46
C PRO A 101 -11.99 11.51 11.26
N LEU A 102 -11.91 10.95 10.05
CA LEU A 102 -12.48 11.55 8.85
C LEU A 102 -13.97 11.24 8.66
N ALA A 103 -14.50 10.18 9.30
CA ALA A 103 -15.91 9.80 9.14
C ALA A 103 -16.88 10.88 9.63
N ASN A 104 -16.50 11.60 10.69
CA ASN A 104 -17.30 12.65 11.31
C ASN A 104 -16.65 14.03 11.17
N ARG A 105 -15.81 14.25 10.13
CA ARG A 105 -15.15 15.55 9.94
C ARG A 105 -16.21 16.62 9.66
N LYS A 106 -16.32 17.61 10.56
CA LYS A 106 -17.16 18.79 10.33
C LYS A 106 -16.64 19.55 9.12
N ARG A 107 -17.52 19.88 8.17
CA ARG A 107 -17.17 20.80 7.08
C ARG A 107 -16.83 22.16 7.67
N PRO A 108 -15.78 22.83 7.18
CA PRO A 108 -15.44 24.16 7.65
C PRO A 108 -16.57 25.14 7.29
N LYS A 109 -16.69 26.21 8.08
CA LYS A 109 -17.66 27.27 7.83
C LYS A 109 -17.25 28.02 6.57
N LYS A 110 -18.17 28.16 5.61
CA LYS A 110 -17.94 28.99 4.42
C LYS A 110 -17.65 30.43 4.85
N ILE A 111 -16.63 31.03 4.26
CA ILE A 111 -16.33 32.46 4.39
C ILE A 111 -16.91 33.16 3.16
N GLU A 112 -17.43 34.36 3.33
CA GLU A 112 -17.84 35.21 2.21
C GLU A 112 -16.60 35.74 1.50
N ILE A 113 -16.45 35.37 0.23
CA ILE A 113 -15.34 35.78 -0.62
C ILE A 113 -15.90 36.73 -1.65
N ASN A 114 -15.17 37.81 -1.92
CA ASN A 114 -15.48 38.68 -3.04
C ASN A 114 -15.25 37.93 -4.36
N VAL A 115 -16.34 37.57 -5.04
CA VAL A 115 -16.34 36.89 -6.34
C VAL A 115 -16.57 37.85 -7.51
N ILE A 116 -16.42 39.16 -7.29
CA ILE A 116 -16.53 40.16 -8.36
C ILE A 116 -15.46 39.86 -9.42
N PRO A 117 -15.85 39.64 -10.70
CA PRO A 117 -14.90 39.45 -11.78
C PRO A 117 -13.99 40.65 -11.93
N ILE A 118 -12.69 40.40 -11.97
CA ILE A 118 -11.69 41.43 -12.25
C ILE A 118 -11.58 41.54 -13.78
N SER A 119 -12.17 42.60 -14.35
CA SER A 119 -12.14 42.89 -15.80
C SER A 119 -11.22 44.08 -16.08
N THR A 120 -9.92 43.88 -15.95
CA THR A 120 -8.89 44.91 -16.22
C THR A 120 -7.79 44.35 -17.12
N THR A 121 -6.87 45.20 -17.57
CA THR A 121 -5.65 44.71 -18.22
C THR A 121 -4.69 44.12 -17.19
N LEU A 122 -3.91 43.10 -17.57
CA LEU A 122 -2.95 42.48 -16.65
C LEU A 122 -1.90 43.50 -16.15
N SER A 123 -1.55 44.47 -16.99
CA SER A 123 -0.62 45.56 -16.68
C SER A 123 -1.12 46.49 -15.58
N SER A 124 -2.44 46.55 -15.32
CA SER A 124 -3.02 47.37 -14.26
C SER A 124 -3.14 46.62 -12.93
N LEU A 125 -2.80 45.33 -12.88
CA LEU A 125 -2.82 44.54 -11.65
C LEU A 125 -1.48 44.67 -10.92
N GLU A 126 -1.53 44.73 -9.60
CA GLU A 126 -0.34 44.61 -8.77
C GLU A 126 0.30 43.23 -8.91
N ALA A 127 1.58 43.13 -8.55
CA ALA A 127 2.32 41.87 -8.63
C ALA A 127 1.62 40.76 -7.82
N ILE A 128 1.27 39.68 -8.50
CA ILE A 128 0.64 38.51 -7.88
C ILE A 128 1.71 37.77 -7.05
N SER A 129 1.40 37.49 -5.78
CA SER A 129 2.26 36.69 -4.91
C SER A 129 1.58 35.37 -4.55
N ILE A 130 2.32 34.27 -4.72
CA ILE A 130 1.89 32.94 -4.29
C ILE A 130 2.54 32.66 -2.94
N LYS A 131 1.74 32.32 -1.92
CA LYS A 131 2.22 32.04 -0.56
C LYS A 131 1.89 30.61 -0.15
N GLN A 132 2.86 29.94 0.46
CA GLN A 132 2.65 28.62 1.06
C GLN A 132 1.95 28.78 2.41
N VAL A 133 0.71 28.27 2.52
CA VAL A 133 -0.11 28.41 3.73
C VAL A 133 -0.05 27.20 4.68
N ARG A 134 0.60 26.09 4.28
CA ARG A 134 0.72 24.88 5.11
C ARG A 134 1.47 25.18 6.42
N ARG A 135 0.92 24.75 7.57
CA ARG A 135 1.43 25.03 8.93
C ARG A 135 1.45 26.52 9.30
N THR A 136 0.56 27.31 8.73
CA THR A 136 0.38 28.73 9.08
C THR A 136 -1.05 28.97 9.58
N ASN A 137 -1.30 30.13 10.19
CA ASN A 137 -2.66 30.53 10.58
C ASN A 137 -3.62 30.64 9.38
N GLN A 138 -3.10 30.75 8.16
CA GLN A 138 -3.89 30.82 6.92
C GLN A 138 -4.26 29.43 6.36
N GLU A 139 -3.75 28.33 6.92
CA GLU A 139 -4.06 26.97 6.45
C GLU A 139 -5.56 26.65 6.51
N GLN A 140 -6.28 27.26 7.46
CA GLN A 140 -7.73 27.12 7.62
C GLN A 140 -8.52 27.63 6.41
N LEU A 141 -7.95 28.56 5.62
CA LEU A 141 -8.60 29.08 4.42
C LEU A 141 -8.63 28.06 3.28
N LEU A 142 -7.69 27.11 3.25
CA LEU A 142 -7.60 26.11 2.19
C LEU A 142 -8.83 25.20 2.16
N ASP A 143 -9.28 24.72 3.33
CA ASP A 143 -10.46 23.85 3.41
C ASP A 143 -11.76 24.59 3.05
N ILE A 144 -11.75 25.93 2.98
CA ILE A 144 -12.92 26.78 2.74
C ILE A 144 -13.05 27.18 1.27
N LEU A 145 -11.93 27.21 0.54
CA LEU A 145 -11.85 27.64 -0.86
C LEU A 145 -12.06 26.52 -1.88
N PHE A 146 -12.15 25.26 -1.44
CA PHE A 146 -12.34 24.05 -2.25
C PHE A 146 -13.50 23.20 -1.71
#